data_AF-A0A523MXD6-F1
#
_entry.id   AF-A0A523MXD6-F1
#
_cell.length_a   1.000
_cell.length_b   1.000
_cell.length_c   1.000
_cell.angle_alpha   90.00
_cell.angle_beta   90.00
_cell.angle_gamma   90.00
#
_symmetry.space_group_name_H-M   'P 1'
#
loop_
_entity.id
_entity.type
_entity.pdbx_description
1 polymer ?
#
loop_
_entity_poly.entity_id
_entity_poly.type
_entity_poly.pdbx_seq_one_letter_code
_entity_poly.pdbx_strand_id
1 'polypeptide(L)'
;MVIEFFYIDDCPNHAPALELLKELMAVCDVAVPIKLVKVSTTEEARKVKFMGSPSIRIDGVDIEGNGKTTGGDFSLKCRVYKYNWVFQGVPPKKLLREAIETAKNV
;
A
#
# COMPACT_ATOMS: atom_id res chain seq x y z
N MET A 1 -13.43 -2.84 -7.89
CA MET A 1 -12.01 -2.97 -7.51
C MET A 1 -11.13 -1.99 -8.26
N VAL A 2 -10.58 -1.04 -7.54
CA VAL A 2 -9.50 -0.12 -7.96
C VAL A 2 -8.32 -0.33 -7.02
N ILE A 3 -7.12 -0.57 -7.58
CA ILE A 3 -5.90 -0.74 -6.80
C ILE A 3 -5.00 0.48 -7.00
N GLU A 4 -4.66 1.15 -5.91
CA GLU A 4 -3.78 2.31 -5.90
C GLU A 4 -2.49 1.99 -5.14
N PHE A 5 -1.35 2.32 -5.73
CA PHE A 5 -0.03 2.10 -5.16
C PHE A 5 0.70 3.44 -5.04
N PHE A 6 0.86 3.91 -3.81
CA PHE A 6 1.48 5.18 -3.49
C PHE A 6 2.96 4.99 -3.16
N TYR A 7 3.83 5.81 -3.75
CA TYR A 7 5.28 5.70 -3.57
C TYR A 7 6.02 7.03 -3.65
N ILE A 8 7.26 7.02 -3.16
CA ILE A 8 8.27 8.05 -3.39
C ILE A 8 9.47 7.39 -4.07
N ASP A 9 10.22 8.13 -4.89
CA ASP A 9 11.38 7.56 -5.61
C ASP A 9 12.47 7.07 -4.64
N ASP A 10 12.70 7.81 -3.56
CA ASP A 10 13.79 7.59 -2.60
C ASP A 10 13.49 6.46 -1.57
N CYS A 11 12.44 5.66 -1.80
CA CYS A 11 12.16 4.52 -0.93
C CYS A 11 12.57 3.20 -1.58
N PRO A 12 13.55 2.46 -1.04
CA PRO A 12 14.02 1.20 -1.63
C PRO A 12 12.97 0.08 -1.62
N ASN A 13 11.89 0.26 -0.85
CA ASN A 13 10.85 -0.74 -0.67
C ASN A 13 9.73 -0.67 -1.73
N HIS A 14 9.65 0.38 -2.56
CA HIS A 14 8.53 0.52 -3.49
C HIS A 14 8.57 -0.54 -4.60
N ALA A 15 9.74 -0.80 -5.20
CA ALA A 15 9.89 -1.78 -6.27
C ALA A 15 9.55 -3.21 -5.79
N PRO A 16 10.14 -3.73 -4.70
CA PRO A 16 9.81 -5.08 -4.22
C PRO A 16 8.34 -5.21 -3.77
N ALA A 17 7.74 -4.16 -3.22
CA ALA A 17 6.32 -4.20 -2.87
C ALA A 17 5.39 -4.18 -4.09
N LEU A 18 5.76 -3.47 -5.16
CA LEU A 18 4.99 -3.48 -6.41
C LEU A 18 5.05 -4.85 -7.09
N GLU A 19 6.22 -5.50 -7.11
CA GLU A 19 6.35 -6.86 -7.62
C GLU A 19 5.54 -7.86 -6.79
N LEU A 20 5.57 -7.74 -5.45
CA LEU A 20 4.73 -8.55 -4.57
C LEU A 20 3.23 -8.34 -4.82
N LEU A 21 2.81 -7.10 -5.06
CA LEU A 21 1.41 -6.80 -5.40
C LEU A 21 0.99 -7.49 -6.70
N LYS A 22 1.81 -7.42 -7.75
CA LYS A 22 1.55 -8.10 -9.03
C LYS A 22 1.50 -9.63 -8.87
N GLU A 23 2.45 -10.20 -8.12
CA GLU A 23 2.50 -11.64 -7.81
C GLU A 23 1.17 -12.09 -7.16
N LEU A 24 0.72 -11.38 -6.13
CA LEU A 24 -0.49 -11.74 -5.40
C LEU A 24 -1.77 -11.47 -6.20
N MET A 25 -1.80 -10.43 -7.03
CA MET A 25 -2.91 -10.22 -7.96
C MET A 25 -3.06 -11.40 -8.93
N ALA A 26 -1.96 -11.92 -9.46
CA ALA A 26 -2.00 -13.10 -10.33
C ALA A 26 -2.47 -14.36 -9.58
N VAL A 27 -1.98 -14.59 -8.36
CA VAL A 27 -2.42 -15.71 -7.50
C VAL A 27 -3.92 -15.62 -7.18
N CYS A 28 -4.43 -14.42 -6.94
CA CYS A 28 -5.84 -14.20 -6.64
C CYS A 28 -6.73 -14.11 -7.89
N ASP A 29 -6.19 -14.29 -9.09
CA ASP A 29 -6.91 -14.15 -10.36
C ASP A 29 -7.62 -12.79 -10.45
N VAL A 30 -6.84 -11.72 -10.28
CA VAL A 30 -7.25 -10.32 -10.35
C VAL A 30 -6.43 -9.61 -11.43
N ALA A 31 -7.10 -9.13 -12.48
CA ALA A 31 -6.46 -8.51 -13.65
C ALA A 31 -6.83 -7.03 -13.83
N VAL A 32 -7.00 -6.28 -12.73
CA VAL A 32 -7.27 -4.82 -12.80
C VAL A 32 -5.96 -4.02 -12.90
N PRO A 33 -5.95 -2.85 -13.56
CA PRO A 33 -4.75 -2.02 -13.61
C PRO A 33 -4.39 -1.48 -12.23
N ILE A 34 -3.09 -1.42 -11.93
CA ILE A 34 -2.55 -0.76 -10.73
C ILE A 34 -2.35 0.72 -11.06
N LYS A 35 -3.02 1.60 -10.34
CA LYS A 35 -2.79 3.05 -10.41
C LYS A 35 -1.58 3.41 -9.57
N LEU A 36 -0.44 3.65 -10.22
CA LEU A 36 0.76 4.15 -9.57
C LEU A 36 0.61 5.65 -9.26
N VAL A 37 0.72 6.01 -7.98
CA VAL A 37 0.62 7.39 -7.49
C VAL A 37 1.94 7.79 -6.86
N LYS A 38 2.73 8.57 -7.60
CA LYS A 38 3.94 9.18 -7.05
C LYS A 38 3.56 10.34 -6.14
N VAL A 39 4.12 10.36 -4.93
CA VAL A 39 4.00 11.46 -3.98
C VAL A 39 5.34 12.17 -3.93
N SER A 40 5.39 13.44 -4.33
CA SER A 40 6.65 14.19 -4.48
C SER A 40 6.76 15.33 -3.49
N THR A 41 5.66 15.73 -2.84
CA THR A 41 5.64 16.84 -1.87
C THR A 41 4.91 16.45 -0.59
N THR A 42 5.24 17.14 0.51
CA THR A 42 4.52 16.98 1.78
C THR A 42 3.07 17.45 1.66
N GLU A 43 2.79 18.44 0.81
CA GLU A 43 1.45 18.92 0.50
C GLU A 43 0.60 17.81 -0.16
N GLU A 44 1.16 17.12 -1.15
CA GLU A 44 0.53 15.94 -1.75
C GLU A 44 0.34 14.83 -0.72
N ALA A 45 1.37 14.55 0.09
CA ALA A 45 1.30 13.55 1.14
C ALA A 45 0.12 13.81 2.09
N ARG A 46 -0.08 15.07 2.51
CA ARG A 46 -1.24 15.47 3.33
C ARG A 46 -2.56 15.32 2.58
N LYS A 47 -2.65 15.78 1.33
CA LYS A 47 -3.88 15.71 0.50
C LYS A 47 -4.36 14.27 0.33
N VAL A 48 -3.44 13.34 0.07
CA VAL A 48 -3.78 11.93 -0.14
C VAL A 48 -3.70 11.10 1.14
N LYS A 49 -3.46 11.71 2.31
CA LYS A 49 -3.25 11.02 3.61
C LYS A 49 -2.20 9.90 3.50
N PHE A 50 -1.07 10.21 2.88
CA PHE A 50 -0.01 9.27 2.54
C PHE A 50 0.69 8.74 3.80
N MET A 51 0.61 7.43 4.03
CA MET A 51 1.17 6.78 5.22
C MET A 51 2.66 6.39 5.05
N GLY A 52 3.29 6.85 3.98
CA GLY A 52 4.65 6.50 3.59
C GLY A 52 4.71 5.48 2.44
N SER A 53 5.87 5.37 1.83
CA SER A 53 6.11 4.48 0.69
C SER A 53 6.60 3.10 1.14
N PRO A 54 6.10 2.01 0.54
CA PRO A 54 4.89 1.94 -0.27
C PRO A 54 3.63 2.06 0.62
N SER A 55 2.54 2.58 0.07
CA SER A 55 1.19 2.40 0.64
C SER A 55 0.28 1.86 -0.44
N ILE A 56 -0.55 0.88 -0.12
CA ILE A 56 -1.44 0.22 -1.07
C ILE A 56 -2.87 0.42 -0.58
N ARG A 57 -3.75 0.85 -1.48
CA ARG A 57 -5.18 0.95 -1.22
C ARG A 57 -5.95 0.13 -2.23
N ILE A 58 -7.01 -0.51 -1.77
CA ILE A 58 -7.97 -1.23 -2.61
C ILE A 58 -9.34 -0.62 -2.35
N ASP A 59 -9.97 -0.12 -3.41
CA ASP A 59 -11.24 0.61 -3.33
C ASP A 59 -11.21 1.76 -2.30
N GLY A 60 -10.08 2.46 -2.25
CA GLY A 60 -9.84 3.59 -1.33
C GLY A 60 -9.50 3.20 0.11
N VAL A 61 -9.54 1.91 0.46
CA VAL A 61 -9.23 1.39 1.79
C VAL A 61 -7.78 0.91 1.84
N ASP A 62 -7.03 1.33 2.86
CA ASP A 62 -5.65 0.86 3.07
C ASP A 62 -5.63 -0.63 3.44
N ILE A 63 -4.60 -1.36 2.98
CA ILE A 63 -4.46 -2.80 3.26
C ILE A 63 -4.26 -3.14 4.76
N GLU A 64 -3.83 -2.19 5.60
CA GLU A 64 -3.82 -2.34 7.07
C GLU A 64 -5.18 -2.01 7.72
N GLY A 65 -6.20 -1.69 6.91
CA GLY A 65 -7.56 -1.32 7.32
C GLY A 65 -7.69 0.15 7.81
N ASN A 66 -8.91 0.50 8.24
CA ASN A 66 -9.26 1.86 8.70
C ASN A 66 -8.62 2.26 10.05
N GLY A 67 -7.95 1.33 10.74
CA GLY A 67 -7.54 1.47 12.14
C GLY A 67 -6.27 2.27 12.42
N LYS A 68 -5.55 2.75 11.39
CA LYS A 68 -4.27 3.48 11.56
C LYS A 68 -4.27 4.91 11.00
N THR A 69 -5.43 5.40 10.57
CA THR A 69 -5.57 6.71 9.91
C THR A 69 -5.83 7.90 10.85
N THR A 70 -5.87 7.69 12.16
CA THR A 70 -6.10 8.76 13.15
C THR A 70 -4.77 9.30 13.65
N GLY A 71 -4.28 10.38 13.04
CA GLY A 71 -3.19 11.22 13.59
C GLY A 71 -1.78 11.00 13.04
N GLY A 72 -1.62 10.33 11.89
CA GLY A 72 -0.31 10.13 11.28
C GLY A 72 0.30 11.42 10.72
N ASP A 73 1.59 11.64 10.99
CA ASP A 73 2.44 12.59 10.25
C ASP A 73 2.48 12.16 8.76
N PHE A 74 1.68 12.83 7.91
CA PHE A 74 1.65 12.58 6.47
C PHE A 74 2.80 13.33 5.81
N SER A 75 3.88 12.60 5.55
CA SER A 75 5.15 13.14 5.07
C SER A 75 5.80 12.20 4.05
N LEU A 76 6.82 12.70 3.36
CA LEU A 76 7.63 11.92 2.42
C LEU A 76 8.57 11.00 3.20
N LYS A 77 8.12 9.78 3.49
CA LYS A 77 8.90 8.78 4.23
C LYS A 77 8.65 7.39 3.69
N CYS A 78 9.53 6.46 4.00
CA CYS A 78 9.20 5.04 3.88
C CYS A 78 8.22 4.63 4.98
N ARG A 79 7.27 3.77 4.62
CA ARG A 79 6.34 3.12 5.54
C ARG A 79 7.01 1.93 6.20
N VAL A 80 6.63 1.67 7.45
CA VAL A 80 7.02 0.48 8.18
C VAL A 80 5.76 -0.32 8.49
N TYR A 81 5.72 -1.55 8.03
CA TYR A 81 4.68 -2.52 8.34
C TYR A 81 5.12 -3.36 9.53
N LYS A 82 4.19 -3.60 10.47
CA LYS A 82 4.41 -4.49 11.62
C LYS A 82 3.58 -5.75 11.45
N TYR A 83 4.23 -6.91 11.46
CA TYR A 83 3.56 -8.20 11.36
C TYR A 83 4.27 -9.23 12.23
N ASN A 84 3.53 -9.92 13.10
CA ASN A 84 4.08 -10.88 14.06
C ASN A 84 5.33 -10.38 14.81
N TRP A 85 5.27 -9.13 15.31
CA TRP A 85 6.37 -8.46 16.03
C TRP A 85 7.60 -8.10 15.20
N VAL A 86 7.59 -8.39 13.90
CA VAL A 86 8.64 -8.00 12.94
C VAL A 86 8.24 -6.72 12.22
N PHE A 87 9.21 -5.83 12.04
CA PHE A 87 9.09 -4.60 11.25
C PHE A 87 9.73 -4.80 9.89
N GLN A 88 9.03 -4.39 8.83
CA GLN A 88 9.49 -4.54 7.46
C GLN A 88 9.00 -3.38 6.58
N GLY A 89 9.78 -3.04 5.54
CA GLY A 89 9.45 -1.95 4.62
C GLY A 89 8.46 -2.33 3.51
N VAL A 90 8.26 -3.62 3.27
CA VAL A 90 7.26 -4.15 2.33
C VAL A 90 6.06 -4.69 3.08
N PRO A 91 4.85 -4.66 2.51
CA PRO A 91 3.66 -5.21 3.17
C PRO A 91 3.80 -6.73 3.39
N PRO A 92 3.28 -7.28 4.50
CA PRO A 92 3.25 -8.72 4.73
C PRO A 92 2.42 -9.42 3.65
N LYS A 93 2.94 -10.50 3.05
CA LYS A 93 2.25 -11.24 1.98
C LYS A 93 0.82 -11.62 2.37
N LYS A 94 0.63 -12.13 3.61
CA LYS A 94 -0.69 -12.56 4.11
C LYS A 94 -1.69 -11.41 4.14
N LEU A 95 -1.30 -10.26 4.69
CA LEU A 95 -2.14 -9.06 4.77
C LEU A 95 -2.57 -8.60 3.38
N LEU A 96 -1.61 -8.50 2.45
CA LEU A 96 -1.91 -8.02 1.10
C LEU A 96 -2.82 -8.99 0.35
N ARG A 97 -2.58 -10.30 0.46
CA ARG A 97 -3.44 -11.32 -0.14
C ARG A 97 -4.87 -11.26 0.40
N GLU A 98 -5.03 -11.18 1.72
CA GLU A 98 -6.35 -11.07 2.37
C GLU A 98 -7.10 -9.83 1.93
N ALA A 99 -6.42 -8.68 1.78
CA ALA A 99 -7.03 -7.46 1.27
C ALA A 99 -7.53 -7.62 -0.18
N ILE A 100 -6.73 -8.25 -1.06
CA ILE A 100 -7.12 -8.53 -2.45
C ILE A 100 -8.30 -9.50 -2.51
N GLU A 101 -8.24 -10.60 -1.76
CA GLU A 101 -9.31 -11.60 -1.71
C GLU A 101 -10.62 -11.02 -1.17
N THR A 102 -10.53 -10.17 -0.13
CA THR A 102 -11.71 -9.50 0.45
C THR A 102 -12.35 -8.59 -0.59
N ALA A 103 -11.58 -7.72 -1.24
CA ALA A 103 -12.10 -6.80 -2.23
C ALA A 103 -12.61 -7.48 -3.51
N LYS A 104 -12.10 -8.67 -3.86
CA LYS A 104 -12.60 -9.46 -5.01
C LYS A 104 -14.03 -9.94 -4.81
N ASN A 105 -14.43 -10.18 -3.55
CA ASN A 105 -15.72 -10.78 -3.20
C ASN A 105 -16.80 -9.75 -2.80
N VAL A 106 -16.54 -8.45 -3.03
CA VAL A 106 -17.47 -7.33 -2.79
C VAL A 106 -17.93 -6.77 -4.12
#